data_AF-A0A931Q7G1-F1
#
_entry.id   AF-A0A931Q7G1-F1
#
_cell.length_a   1.000
_cell.length_b   1.000
_cell.length_c   1.000
_cell.angle_alpha   90.00
_cell.angle_beta   90.00
_cell.angle_gamma   90.00
#
_symmetry.space_group_name_H-M   'P 1'
#
loop_
_entity.id
_entity.type
_entity.pdbx_description
1 polymer ?
#
loop_
_entity_poly.entity_id
_entity_poly.type
_entity_poly.pdbx_seq_one_letter_code
_entity_poly.pdbx_strand_id
1 'polypeptide(L)'
;MKRVVLSLFKEWRWGDYVQLIHSLGFVLFGFLILVRLRKQDASLGYVIGLSFLSFGLYRIKLFIDYFRKVYGDSKKEFLIRH
;
A
#
# COMPACT_ATOMS: atom_id res chain seq x y z
N MET A 1 -16.50 2.09 -18.18
CA MET A 1 -15.64 2.18 -16.97
C MET A 1 -15.12 0.84 -16.44
N LYS A 2 -15.91 -0.25 -16.36
CA LYS A 2 -15.44 -1.56 -15.82
C LYS A 2 -14.26 -2.21 -16.60
N ARG A 3 -14.13 -2.00 -17.91
CA ARG A 3 -13.05 -2.57 -18.75
C ARG A 3 -11.66 -1.96 -18.49
N VAL A 4 -11.59 -0.69 -18.07
CA VAL A 4 -10.31 0.02 -17.85
C VAL A 4 -9.65 -0.41 -16.54
N VAL A 5 -10.45 -0.75 -15.53
CA VAL A 5 -9.96 -1.27 -14.25
C VAL A 5 -9.31 -2.65 -14.45
N LEU A 6 -9.94 -3.52 -15.24
CA LEU A 6 -9.42 -4.85 -15.57
C LEU A 6 -8.15 -4.82 -16.44
N SER A 7 -7.97 -3.82 -17.32
CA SER A 7 -6.73 -3.69 -18.09
C SER A 7 -5.56 -3.20 -17.24
N LEU A 8 -5.79 -2.35 -16.24
CA LEU A 8 -4.76 -1.89 -15.31
C LEU A 8 -4.21 -3.02 -14.43
N PHE A 9 -5.05 -3.97 -14.00
CA PHE A 9 -4.61 -5.13 -13.23
C PHE A 9 -3.82 -6.16 -14.07
N LYS A 10 -3.97 -6.14 -15.40
CA LYS A 10 -3.29 -7.08 -16.30
C LYS A 10 -1.80 -6.75 -16.51
N GLU A 11 -1.36 -5.53 -16.18
CA GLU A 11 0.03 -5.08 -16.36
C GLU A 11 0.86 -5.07 -15.08
N TRP A 12 0.27 -5.39 -13.93
CA TRP A 12 1.02 -5.42 -12.67
C TRP A 12 2.04 -6.53 -12.69
N ARG A 13 3.29 -6.18 -12.41
CA ARG A 13 4.34 -7.18 -12.24
C ARG A 13 4.10 -7.89 -10.90
N TRP A 14 4.51 -9.15 -10.81
CA TRP A 14 4.46 -9.91 -9.54
C TRP A 14 5.09 -9.14 -8.37
N GLY A 15 6.18 -8.39 -8.63
CA GLY A 15 6.82 -7.54 -7.62
C GLY A 15 5.90 -6.44 -7.06
N ASP A 16 4.99 -5.90 -7.87
CA ASP A 16 4.05 -4.84 -7.46
C ASP A 16 2.98 -5.42 -6.52
N TYR A 17 2.49 -6.63 -6.82
CA TYR A 17 1.59 -7.38 -5.95
C TYR A 17 2.24 -7.70 -4.59
N VAL A 18 3.47 -8.21 -4.59
CA VAL A 18 4.21 -8.54 -3.37
C VAL A 18 4.44 -7.29 -2.51
N GLN A 19 4.82 -6.17 -3.13
CA GLN A 19 5.01 -4.91 -2.42
C GLN A 19 3.72 -4.40 -1.78
N LEU A 20 2.59 -4.49 -2.49
CA LEU A 20 1.29 -4.10 -1.95
C LEU A 20 0.88 -4.99 -0.77
N ILE A 21 0.99 -6.32 -0.92
CA ILE A 21 0.66 -7.28 0.13
C ILE A 21 1.52 -7.06 1.38
N HIS A 22 2.83 -6.87 1.23
CA HIS A 22 3.71 -6.57 2.36
C HIS A 22 3.32 -5.26 3.06
N SER A 23 2.98 -4.23 2.29
CA SER A 23 2.58 -2.93 2.84
C SER A 23 1.28 -3.03 3.65
N LEU A 24 0.28 -3.76 3.13
CA LEU A 24 -0.96 -4.05 3.85
C LEU A 24 -0.71 -4.92 5.09
N GLY A 25 0.21 -5.88 5.00
CA GLY A 25 0.63 -6.72 6.12
C GLY A 25 1.17 -5.90 7.30
N PHE A 26 2.02 -4.90 7.04
CA PHE A 26 2.53 -4.01 8.10
C PHE A 26 1.43 -3.18 8.76
N VAL A 27 0.50 -2.63 7.98
CA VAL A 27 -0.65 -1.88 8.52
C VAL A 27 -1.50 -2.78 9.42
N LEU A 28 -1.84 -3.98 8.93
CA LEU A 28 -2.64 -4.94 9.68
C LEU A 28 -1.94 -5.38 10.96
N PHE A 29 -0.64 -5.68 10.89
CA PHE A 29 0.15 -6.09 12.05
C PHE A 29 0.22 -4.98 13.12
N GLY A 30 0.48 -3.74 12.71
CA GLY A 30 0.46 -2.59 13.61
C GLY A 30 -0.91 -2.39 14.27
N PHE A 31 -1.99 -2.50 13.51
CA PHE A 31 -3.36 -2.43 14.03
C PHE A 31 -3.66 -3.55 15.04
N LEU A 32 -3.27 -4.80 14.73
CA LEU A 32 -3.48 -5.93 15.63
C LEU A 32 -2.73 -5.76 16.95
N ILE A 33 -1.50 -5.24 16.93
CA ILE A 33 -0.74 -4.90 18.14
C ILE A 33 -1.53 -3.89 18.98
N LEU A 34 -2.00 -2.79 18.36
CA LEU A 34 -2.76 -1.76 19.06
C LEU A 34 -4.05 -2.30 19.69
N VAL A 35 -4.80 -3.13 18.95
CA VAL A 35 -6.02 -3.78 19.47
C VAL A 35 -5.71 -4.72 20.63
N ARG A 36 -4.64 -5.52 20.52
CA ARG A 36 -4.25 -6.50 21.55
C ARG A 36 -3.85 -5.80 22.85
N LEU A 37 -3.17 -4.68 22.74
CA LEU A 37 -2.66 -3.90 23.88
C LEU A 37 -3.70 -2.98 24.50
N ARG A 38 -4.88 -2.82 23.89
CA ARG A 38 -6.01 -2.11 24.53
C ARG A 38 -6.39 -2.67 25.91
N LYS A 39 -6.06 -3.94 26.16
CA LYS A 39 -6.35 -4.65 27.42
C LYS A 39 -5.16 -4.70 28.39
N GLN A 40 -4.02 -4.11 28.05
CA GLN A 40 -2.78 -4.17 28.84
C GLN A 40 -2.15 -2.78 28.91
N ASP A 41 -1.80 -2.28 30.09
CA ASP A 41 -1.10 -1.00 30.28
C ASP A 41 0.37 -1.12 29.86
N ALA A 42 0.59 -1.42 28.58
CA ALA A 42 1.90 -1.65 27.98
C ALA A 42 2.21 -0.52 26.99
N SER A 43 2.63 0.63 27.53
CA SER A 43 2.99 1.84 26.79
C SER A 43 3.98 1.58 25.65
N LEU A 44 4.98 0.71 25.87
CA LEU A 44 5.98 0.34 24.87
C LEU A 44 5.36 -0.37 23.66
N GLY A 45 4.35 -1.20 23.89
CA GLY A 45 3.67 -1.90 22.81
C GLY A 45 2.83 -0.97 21.94
N TYR A 46 2.25 0.10 22.51
CA TYR A 46 1.55 1.12 21.73
C TYR A 46 2.49 1.85 20.78
N VAL A 47 3.70 2.20 21.24
CA VAL A 47 4.74 2.81 20.41
C VAL A 47 5.12 1.89 19.26
N ILE A 48 5.31 0.59 19.54
CA ILE A 48 5.62 -0.41 18.52
C ILE A 48 4.48 -0.51 17.50
N GLY A 49 3.23 -0.67 17.98
CA GLY A 49 2.06 -0.78 17.12
C GLY A 49 1.86 0.43 16.21
N LEU A 50 2.01 1.65 16.76
CA LEU A 50 1.96 2.91 16.01
C LEU A 50 3.10 3.02 14.99
N SER A 51 4.31 2.54 15.32
CA SER A 51 5.45 2.56 14.41
C SER A 51 5.19 1.66 13.20
N PHE A 52 4.71 0.43 13.44
CA PHE A 52 4.33 -0.50 12.37
C PHE A 52 3.20 0.04 11.50
N LEU A 53 2.17 0.63 12.13
CA LEU A 53 1.04 1.22 11.42
C LEU A 53 1.49 2.39 10.53
N SER A 54 2.28 3.30 11.08
CA SER A 54 2.80 4.48 10.37
C SER A 54 3.71 4.07 9.21
N PHE A 55 4.58 3.08 9.44
CA PHE A 55 5.47 2.55 8.41
C PHE A 55 4.69 1.87 7.27
N GLY A 56 3.67 1.07 7.60
CA GLY A 56 2.79 0.46 6.62
C GLY A 56 2.06 1.50 5.75
N LEU A 57 1.51 2.54 6.36
CA LEU A 57 0.85 3.64 5.64
C LEU A 57 1.82 4.40 4.73
N TYR A 58 3.04 4.66 5.22
CA TYR A 58 4.09 5.28 4.42
C TYR A 58 4.45 4.43 3.20
N ARG A 59 4.57 3.11 3.36
CA ARG A 59 4.84 2.18 2.26
C ARG A 59 3.71 2.16 1.23
N ILE A 60 2.45 2.20 1.68
CA ILE A 60 1.29 2.32 0.77
C ILE A 60 1.37 3.62 -0.03
N LYS A 61 1.71 4.73 0.61
CA LYS A 61 1.88 6.01 -0.09
C LYS A 61 2.95 5.91 -1.17
N LEU A 62 4.13 5.37 -0.84
CA LEU A 62 5.20 5.16 -1.81
C LEU A 62 4.77 4.25 -2.97
N PHE A 63 4.01 3.19 -2.68
CA PHE A 63 3.46 2.31 -3.70
C PHE A 63 2.50 3.05 -4.63
N ILE A 64 1.60 3.88 -4.09
CA ILE A 64 0.67 4.69 -4.89
C ILE A 64 1.42 5.70 -5.75
N ASP A 65 2.43 6.37 -5.20
CA ASP A 65 3.25 7.35 -5.94
C ASP A 65 4.04 6.66 -7.06
N TYR A 66 4.65 5.50 -6.79
CA TYR A 66 5.29 4.65 -7.79
C TYR A 66 4.30 4.23 -8.89
N PHE A 67 3.13 3.73 -8.50
CA PHE A 67 2.11 3.26 -9.42
C PHE A 67 1.60 4.39 -10.31
N ARG A 68 1.36 5.58 -9.74
CA ARG A 68 0.97 6.78 -10.50
C ARG A 68 2.05 7.21 -11.48
N LYS A 69 3.33 7.13 -11.11
CA LYS A 69 4.42 7.48 -12.03
C LYS A 69 4.53 6.48 -13.18
N VAL A 70 4.55 5.19 -12.88
CA VAL A 70 4.76 4.14 -13.90
C VAL A 70 3.55 3.98 -14.81
N TYR A 71 2.33 3.98 -14.26
CA TYR A 71 1.10 3.69 -15.01
C TYR A 71 0.24 4.93 -15.29
N GLY A 72 0.54 6.08 -14.67
CA GLY A 72 -0.13 7.35 -14.97
C GLY A 72 0.51 8.10 -16.14
N ASP A 73 1.83 8.01 -16.30
CA ASP A 73 2.52 8.61 -17.45
C ASP A 73 2.32 7.80 -18.74
N SER A 74 2.19 6.48 -18.66
CA SER A 74 1.86 5.62 -19.82
C SER A 74 0.52 5.98 -20.45
N LYS A 75 -0.45 6.44 -19.64
CA LYS A 75 -1.74 6.94 -20.13
C LYS A 75 -1.64 8.30 -20.83
N LYS A 76 -0.71 9.15 -20.43
CA LYS A 76 -0.43 10.43 -21.10
C LYS A 76 0.29 10.22 -22.43
N GLU A 77 1.28 9.33 -22.49
CA GLU A 77 1.97 9.02 -23.76
C GLU A 77 1.05 8.38 -24.81
N PHE A 78 0.11 7.52 -24.39
CA PHE A 78 -0.88 6.94 -25.30
C PHE A 78 -1.81 7.99 -25.90
N LEU A 79 -2.26 8.98 -25.11
CA LEU A 79 -3.11 10.10 -25.55
C LEU A 79 -2.38 11.14 -26.42
N ILE A 80 -1.05 11.13 -26.45
CA ILE A 80 -0.25 12.02 -27.31
C ILE A 80 0.06 11.34 -28.65
N ARG A 81 0.08 10.00 -28.70
CA ARG A 81 0.39 9.25 -29.93
C ARG A 81 -0.85 8.85 -30.76
N HIS A 82 -2.06 8.99 -30.24
CA HIS A 82 -3.33 8.67 -30.91
C HIS A 82 -4.34 9.78 -30.65
#